data_AF-A0A2J8TEH0-F1
#
_entry.id   AF-A0A2J8TEH0-F1
#
_cell.length_a   1.000
_cell.length_b   1.000
_cell.length_c   1.000
_cell.angle_alpha   90.00
_cell.angle_beta   90.00
_cell.angle_gamma   90.00
#
_symmetry.space_group_name_H-M   'P 1'
#
loop_
_entity.id
_entity.type
_entity.pdbx_description
1 polymer ?
#
loop_
_entity_poly.entity_id
_entity_poly.type
_entity_poly.pdbx_seq_one_letter_code
_entity_poly.pdbx_strand_id
1 'polypeptide(L)'
;ADRAQKHGMDEFISSNPCNFDHASLFEMVQRLTLDHRLNDSYSCLGWFSPGQVFVLDEYCARNGVRGCHRHLCYLRDLLERAENGAMIDPTLLHYSFAFCASHVHGNSQQMHVYLSGLPPNTDPEGSKTPSPPEPEAKKDTKKESKKRKDSKTQANQELKRPDGIGTVTVEEKERFEEIKERLRVLLENQITHFRYCFPFGRPEGALKATLSLLERVLMKDIVTPVPQEEVKTVIRKCL
;
A
#
# COMPACT_ATOMS: atom_id res chain seq x y z
N ALA A 1 -38.82 -25.42 -10.82
CA ALA A 1 -38.06 -25.03 -12.02
C ALA A 1 -38.57 -23.74 -12.66
N ASP A 2 -39.86 -23.40 -12.56
CA ASP A 2 -40.51 -22.45 -13.49
C ASP A 2 -40.83 -21.04 -12.92
N ARG A 3 -40.11 -20.60 -11.86
CA ARG A 3 -40.30 -19.25 -11.28
C ARG A 3 -39.26 -18.24 -11.77
N ALA A 4 -38.03 -18.69 -12.06
CA ALA A 4 -36.96 -17.83 -12.58
C ALA A 4 -37.24 -17.40 -14.04
N GLN A 5 -37.81 -18.30 -14.85
CA GLN A 5 -38.17 -18.04 -16.24
C GLN A 5 -39.19 -16.91 -16.41
N LYS A 6 -40.21 -16.85 -15.53
CA LYS A 6 -41.25 -15.81 -15.55
C LYS A 6 -40.74 -14.39 -15.28
N HIS A 7 -39.52 -14.25 -14.77
CA HIS A 7 -38.91 -12.95 -14.47
C HIS A 7 -37.80 -12.56 -15.46
N GLY A 8 -37.61 -13.30 -16.56
CA GLY A 8 -36.56 -13.01 -17.53
C GLY A 8 -35.14 -13.25 -16.99
N MET A 9 -34.98 -14.10 -15.97
CA MET A 9 -33.69 -14.34 -15.31
C MET A 9 -32.77 -15.29 -16.09
N ASP A 10 -33.27 -15.98 -17.12
CA ASP A 10 -32.50 -16.96 -17.91
C ASP A 10 -31.29 -16.33 -18.61
N GLU A 11 -31.40 -15.09 -19.07
CA GLU A 11 -30.30 -14.36 -19.70
C GLU A 11 -29.17 -14.09 -18.71
N PHE A 12 -29.50 -13.72 -17.46
CA PHE A 12 -28.51 -13.49 -16.41
C PHE A 12 -27.86 -14.80 -15.93
N ILE A 13 -28.63 -15.88 -15.86
CA ILE A 13 -28.15 -17.20 -15.41
C ILE A 13 -27.23 -17.84 -16.47
N SER A 14 -27.47 -17.58 -17.75
CA SER A 14 -26.69 -18.12 -18.87
C SER A 14 -25.57 -17.20 -19.37
N SER A 15 -25.49 -15.97 -18.87
CA SER A 15 -24.46 -15.01 -19.24
C SER A 15 -23.06 -15.53 -18.92
N ASN A 16 -22.13 -15.39 -19.87
CA ASN A 16 -20.74 -15.74 -19.63
C ASN A 16 -20.09 -14.72 -18.67
N PRO A 17 -19.59 -15.14 -17.50
CA PRO A 17 -18.93 -14.23 -16.56
C PRO A 17 -17.81 -13.39 -17.19
N CYS A 18 -17.09 -13.92 -18.17
CA CYS A 18 -15.98 -13.22 -18.82
C CYS A 18 -16.39 -12.00 -19.66
N ASN A 19 -17.70 -11.84 -19.95
CA ASN A 19 -18.20 -10.75 -20.78
C ASN A 19 -18.54 -9.48 -19.98
N PHE A 20 -18.41 -9.52 -18.65
CA PHE A 20 -18.73 -8.39 -17.80
C PHE A 20 -17.52 -7.49 -17.57
N ASP A 21 -17.77 -6.19 -17.38
CA ASP A 21 -16.76 -5.27 -16.88
C ASP A 21 -16.50 -5.53 -15.39
N HIS A 22 -15.56 -6.43 -15.13
CA HIS A 22 -15.19 -6.81 -13.78
C HIS A 22 -14.52 -5.69 -12.99
N ALA A 23 -13.97 -4.66 -13.64
CA ALA A 23 -13.40 -3.51 -12.94
C ALA A 23 -14.52 -2.70 -12.28
N SER A 24 -15.55 -2.33 -13.04
CA SER A 24 -16.73 -1.63 -12.53
C SER A 24 -17.51 -2.44 -11.50
N LEU A 25 -17.66 -3.75 -11.71
CA LEU A 25 -18.31 -4.64 -10.73
C LEU A 25 -17.51 -4.74 -9.43
N PHE A 26 -16.18 -4.85 -9.53
CA PHE A 26 -15.32 -4.88 -8.36
C PHE A 26 -15.41 -3.58 -7.57
N GLU A 27 -15.37 -2.43 -8.26
CA GLU A 27 -15.53 -1.11 -7.65
C GLU A 27 -16.85 -1.02 -6.87
N MET A 28 -17.96 -1.50 -7.44
CA MET A 28 -19.23 -1.57 -6.74
C MET A 28 -19.18 -2.44 -5.48
N VAL A 29 -18.63 -3.65 -5.59
CA VAL A 29 -18.52 -4.59 -4.45
C VAL A 29 -17.62 -4.02 -3.36
N GLN A 30 -16.46 -3.46 -3.71
CA GLN A 30 -15.52 -2.84 -2.78
C GLN A 30 -16.18 -1.67 -2.04
N ARG A 31 -16.86 -0.78 -2.76
CA ARG A 31 -17.58 0.36 -2.20
C ARG A 31 -18.65 -0.06 -1.21
N LEU A 32 -19.51 -1.01 -1.59
CA LEU A 32 -20.56 -1.55 -0.71
C LEU A 32 -19.97 -2.25 0.52
N THR A 33 -18.84 -2.93 0.36
CA THR A 33 -18.11 -3.56 1.48
C THR A 33 -17.57 -2.50 2.44
N LEU A 34 -17.04 -1.39 1.92
CA LEU A 34 -16.56 -0.28 2.73
C LEU A 34 -17.69 0.41 3.48
N ASP A 35 -18.80 0.69 2.81
CA ASP A 35 -19.98 1.30 3.43
C ASP A 35 -20.54 0.40 4.54
N HIS A 36 -20.62 -0.91 4.31
CA HIS A 36 -21.01 -1.87 5.35
C HIS A 36 -20.06 -1.83 6.55
N ARG A 37 -18.74 -1.75 6.32
CA ARG A 37 -17.74 -1.70 7.39
C ARG A 37 -17.82 -0.39 8.18
N LEU A 38 -17.95 0.74 7.51
CA LEU A 38 -18.01 2.06 8.16
C LEU A 38 -19.32 2.30 8.92
N ASN A 39 -20.38 1.54 8.60
CA ASN A 39 -21.59 1.51 9.40
C ASN A 39 -21.43 0.76 10.73
N ASP A 40 -20.39 -0.08 10.88
CA ASP A 40 -20.04 -0.70 12.15
C ASP A 40 -19.19 0.25 13.00
N SER A 41 -19.66 0.55 14.20
CA SER A 41 -19.21 1.69 15.02
C SER A 41 -17.70 1.63 15.33
N TYR A 42 -16.94 2.57 14.75
CA TYR A 42 -15.54 2.95 15.06
C TYR A 42 -14.46 1.88 14.98
N SER A 43 -14.81 0.60 14.76
CA SER A 43 -13.86 -0.50 14.90
C SER A 43 -13.06 -0.77 13.63
N CYS A 44 -13.60 -0.43 12.46
CA CYS A 44 -12.94 -0.70 11.20
C CYS A 44 -12.00 0.42 10.74
N LEU A 45 -12.35 1.69 11.00
CA LEU A 45 -11.62 2.88 10.50
C LEU A 45 -11.28 2.81 9.00
N GLY A 46 -12.16 2.18 8.21
CA GLY A 46 -11.98 1.93 6.78
C GLY A 46 -11.37 0.55 6.45
N TRP A 47 -10.68 -0.13 7.37
CA TRP A 47 -10.08 -1.44 7.10
C TRP A 47 -11.12 -2.53 6.84
N PHE A 48 -10.90 -3.29 5.77
CA PHE A 48 -11.57 -4.57 5.54
C PHE A 48 -11.09 -5.64 6.52
N SER A 49 -11.97 -6.58 6.89
CA SER A 49 -11.56 -7.76 7.66
C SER A 49 -10.68 -8.69 6.80
N PRO A 50 -9.85 -9.56 7.41
CA PRO A 50 -9.05 -10.52 6.65
C PRO A 50 -9.87 -11.38 5.67
N GLY A 51 -11.09 -11.78 6.07
CA GLY A 51 -12.00 -12.53 5.20
C GLY A 51 -12.50 -11.71 4.00
N GLN A 52 -12.81 -10.42 4.20
CA GLN A 52 -13.20 -9.53 3.10
C GLN A 52 -12.04 -9.27 2.14
N VAL A 53 -10.84 -9.02 2.66
CA VAL A 53 -9.63 -8.87 1.83
C VAL A 53 -9.39 -10.13 0.99
N PHE A 54 -9.49 -11.31 1.60
CA PHE A 54 -9.35 -12.57 0.89
C PHE A 54 -10.35 -12.72 -0.27
N VAL A 55 -11.63 -12.43 -0.04
CA VAL A 55 -12.68 -12.53 -1.07
C VAL A 55 -12.44 -11.52 -2.21
N LEU A 56 -12.08 -10.27 -1.87
CA LEU A 56 -11.79 -9.23 -2.85
C LEU A 56 -10.54 -9.57 -3.67
N ASP A 57 -9.47 -10.05 -3.03
CA ASP A 57 -8.25 -10.49 -3.71
C ASP A 57 -8.51 -11.67 -4.66
N GLU A 58 -9.28 -12.66 -4.21
CA GLU A 58 -9.65 -13.82 -5.01
C GLU A 58 -10.48 -13.43 -6.24
N TYR A 59 -11.44 -12.50 -6.08
CA TYR A 59 -12.19 -11.95 -7.21
C TYR A 59 -11.27 -11.30 -8.24
N CYS A 60 -10.31 -10.49 -7.78
CA CYS A 60 -9.37 -9.81 -8.68
C CYS A 60 -8.44 -10.78 -9.40
N ALA A 61 -7.95 -11.80 -8.70
CA ALA A 61 -7.10 -12.83 -9.27
C ALA A 61 -7.82 -13.63 -10.37
N ARG A 62 -9.10 -13.95 -10.16
CA ARG A 62 -9.92 -14.69 -11.14
C ARG A 62 -10.30 -13.88 -12.37
N ASN A 63 -10.62 -12.59 -12.16
CA ASN A 63 -11.23 -11.76 -13.20
C ASN A 63 -10.27 -10.70 -13.80
N GLY A 64 -8.98 -10.73 -13.43
CA GLY A 64 -7.97 -9.85 -14.02
C GLY A 64 -8.09 -8.37 -13.62
N VAL A 65 -8.66 -8.07 -12.44
CA VAL A 65 -8.80 -6.67 -11.97
C VAL A 65 -7.45 -6.15 -11.47
N ARG A 66 -6.93 -5.09 -12.10
CA ARG A 66 -5.59 -4.53 -11.83
C ARG A 66 -5.46 -3.97 -10.41
N GLY A 67 -4.31 -4.21 -9.77
CA GLY A 67 -4.02 -3.75 -8.41
C GLY A 67 -4.14 -2.24 -8.22
N CYS A 68 -3.62 -1.45 -9.18
CA CYS A 68 -3.67 0.01 -9.12
C CYS A 68 -5.11 0.53 -9.15
N HIS A 69 -5.94 0.05 -10.09
CA HIS A 69 -7.38 0.38 -10.14
C HIS A 69 -8.08 0.13 -8.79
N ARG A 70 -7.83 -1.02 -8.16
CA ARG A 70 -8.44 -1.37 -6.86
C ARG A 70 -8.06 -0.37 -5.76
N HIS A 71 -6.80 0.04 -5.71
CA HIS A 71 -6.32 0.96 -4.69
C HIS A 71 -6.74 2.41 -4.98
N LEU A 72 -6.84 2.81 -6.25
CA LEU A 72 -7.39 4.11 -6.63
C LEU A 72 -8.86 4.25 -6.25
N CYS A 73 -9.68 3.25 -6.56
CA CYS A 73 -11.09 3.23 -6.16
C CYS A 73 -11.21 3.28 -4.63
N TYR A 74 -10.43 2.45 -3.95
CA TYR A 74 -10.45 2.41 -2.49
C TYR A 74 -10.00 3.74 -1.87
N LEU A 75 -8.91 4.33 -2.34
CA LEU A 75 -8.39 5.60 -1.82
C LEU A 75 -9.36 6.75 -2.05
N ARG A 76 -9.95 6.84 -3.26
CA ARG A 76 -10.99 7.81 -3.57
C ARG A 76 -12.20 7.65 -2.64
N ASP A 77 -12.63 6.42 -2.43
CA ASP A 77 -13.78 6.14 -1.59
C ASP A 77 -13.48 6.48 -0.13
N LEU A 78 -12.30 6.10 0.39
CA LEU A 78 -11.85 6.49 1.74
C LEU A 78 -11.81 8.01 1.92
N LEU A 79 -11.28 8.75 0.94
CA LEU A 79 -11.25 10.21 0.97
C LEU A 79 -12.65 10.81 1.01
N GLU A 80 -13.57 10.32 0.19
CA GLU A 80 -14.96 10.78 0.18
C GLU A 80 -15.62 10.61 1.56
N ARG A 81 -15.38 9.49 2.26
CA ARG A 81 -15.93 9.31 3.62
C ARG A 81 -15.20 10.19 4.65
N ALA A 82 -13.89 10.36 4.53
CA ALA A 82 -13.12 11.25 5.40
C ALA A 82 -13.54 12.72 5.27
N GLU A 83 -13.77 13.19 4.04
CA GLU A 83 -14.31 14.53 3.75
C GLU A 83 -15.72 14.71 4.34
N ASN A 84 -16.52 13.66 4.38
CA ASN A 84 -17.84 13.63 5.02
C ASN A 84 -17.80 13.42 6.55
N GLY A 85 -16.59 13.44 7.16
CA GLY A 85 -16.42 13.36 8.61
C GLY A 85 -16.35 11.95 9.20
N ALA A 86 -16.29 10.90 8.37
CA ALA A 86 -16.00 9.56 8.85
C ALA A 86 -14.56 9.47 9.35
N MET A 87 -14.34 8.77 10.46
CA MET A 87 -12.99 8.49 10.93
C MET A 87 -12.37 7.38 10.08
N ILE A 88 -11.33 7.74 9.32
CA ILE A 88 -10.53 6.81 8.52
C ILE A 88 -9.14 6.71 9.15
N ASP A 89 -8.60 5.49 9.21
CA ASP A 89 -7.26 5.24 9.70
C ASP A 89 -6.21 5.95 8.80
N PRO A 90 -5.38 6.84 9.35
CA PRO A 90 -4.34 7.51 8.58
C PRO A 90 -3.33 6.53 7.94
N THR A 91 -2.98 5.44 8.63
CA THR A 91 -2.07 4.40 8.12
C THR A 91 -2.64 3.73 6.87
N LEU A 92 -3.96 3.57 6.79
CA LEU A 92 -4.63 3.05 5.60
C LEU A 92 -4.51 4.01 4.41
N LEU A 93 -4.74 5.31 4.62
CA LEU A 93 -4.55 6.33 3.58
C LEU A 93 -3.11 6.36 3.09
N HIS A 94 -2.14 6.28 4.01
CA HIS A 94 -0.71 6.18 3.68
C HIS A 94 -0.40 4.98 2.80
N TYR A 95 -0.86 3.79 3.21
CA TYR A 95 -0.62 2.56 2.49
C TYR A 95 -1.20 2.60 1.08
N SER A 96 -2.48 2.98 0.96
CA SER A 96 -3.17 3.04 -0.34
C SER A 96 -2.57 4.10 -1.26
N PHE A 97 -2.20 5.28 -0.73
CA PHE A 97 -1.51 6.31 -1.52
C PHE A 97 -0.14 5.83 -2.00
N ALA A 98 0.67 5.25 -1.11
CA ALA A 98 2.00 4.75 -1.46
C ALA A 98 1.94 3.64 -2.53
N PHE A 99 0.95 2.76 -2.44
CA PHE A 99 0.71 1.73 -3.46
C PHE A 99 0.36 2.35 -4.82
N CYS A 100 -0.55 3.32 -4.86
CA CYS A 100 -0.91 3.98 -6.12
C CYS A 100 0.29 4.74 -6.71
N ALA A 101 1.00 5.50 -5.89
CA ALA A 101 2.19 6.25 -6.29
C ALA A 101 3.28 5.33 -6.85
N SER A 102 3.52 4.17 -6.23
CA SER A 102 4.51 3.18 -6.70
C SER A 102 4.22 2.62 -8.09
N HIS A 103 2.94 2.50 -8.44
CA HIS A 103 2.51 2.03 -9.74
C HIS A 103 2.53 3.16 -10.77
N VAL A 104 2.06 4.36 -10.41
CA VAL A 104 1.95 5.50 -11.34
C VAL A 104 3.32 6.09 -11.71
N HIS A 105 4.22 6.22 -10.74
CA HIS A 105 5.55 6.81 -10.96
C HIS A 105 6.64 5.76 -11.27
N GLY A 106 6.33 4.47 -11.12
CA GLY A 106 7.26 3.36 -11.32
C GLY A 106 8.09 3.03 -10.07
N ASN A 107 8.25 1.74 -9.80
CA ASN A 107 8.90 1.26 -8.58
C ASN A 107 10.44 1.30 -8.73
N SER A 108 11.10 2.25 -8.06
CA SER A 108 12.52 2.06 -7.67
C SER A 108 12.51 1.32 -6.33
N GLN A 109 13.39 0.34 -6.13
CA GLN A 109 13.44 -0.61 -5.00
C GLN A 109 13.56 0.02 -3.58
N GLN A 110 13.42 1.34 -3.44
CA GLN A 110 13.57 2.11 -2.21
C GLN A 110 12.36 2.10 -1.26
N MET A 111 11.15 1.76 -1.72
CA MET A 111 9.93 1.94 -0.90
C MET A 111 9.81 1.00 0.30
N HIS A 112 10.38 -0.21 0.24
CA HIS A 112 10.34 -1.16 1.37
C HIS A 112 11.12 -0.65 2.59
N VAL A 113 12.16 0.15 2.36
CA VAL A 113 13.03 0.70 3.42
C VAL A 113 12.36 1.86 4.16
N TYR A 114 11.55 2.68 3.47
CA TYR A 114 10.86 3.81 4.09
C TYR A 114 9.58 3.44 4.85
N LEU A 115 8.98 2.28 4.56
CA LEU A 115 7.80 1.78 5.27
C LEU A 115 8.16 1.03 6.57
N SER A 116 9.40 0.58 6.74
CA SER A 116 9.82 -0.21 7.91
C SER A 116 10.30 0.60 9.11
N GLY A 117 10.34 1.94 9.04
CA GLY A 117 10.64 2.80 10.20
C GLY A 117 12.02 2.63 10.84
N LEU A 118 13.01 2.08 10.12
CA LEU A 118 14.40 1.98 10.60
C LEU A 118 15.25 3.13 10.02
N PRO A 119 16.11 3.79 10.82
CA PRO A 119 16.98 4.84 10.31
C PRO A 119 18.09 4.25 9.43
N PRO A 120 18.46 4.91 8.32
CA PRO A 120 19.65 4.55 7.56
C PRO A 120 20.88 5.12 8.26
N ASN A 121 21.61 4.27 8.99
CA ASN A 121 22.99 4.47 9.40
C ASN A 121 23.74 3.28 8.79
N THR A 122 24.85 3.38 8.05
CA THR A 122 25.93 4.37 7.91
C THR A 122 26.67 4.00 6.62
N ASP A 123 27.32 4.98 5.98
CA ASP A 123 28.16 4.84 4.78
C ASP A 123 29.20 3.71 4.84
N PRO A 124 29.66 3.21 3.68
CA PRO A 124 31.06 2.81 3.57
C PRO A 124 31.72 3.48 2.36
N GLU A 125 32.50 4.53 2.63
CA GLU A 125 33.59 4.94 1.76
C GLU A 125 34.73 3.91 1.82
N GLY A 126 35.19 3.46 0.65
CA GLY A 126 36.61 3.49 0.33
C GLY A 126 37.55 2.39 0.83
N SER A 127 37.68 1.35 0.01
CA SER A 127 38.95 0.98 -0.68
C SER A 127 39.97 -0.02 -0.05
N LYS A 128 40.35 -0.99 -0.92
CA LYS A 128 41.63 -1.73 -1.09
C LYS A 128 41.91 -3.04 -0.30
N THR A 129 41.87 -4.15 -1.03
CA THR A 129 42.77 -5.34 -0.92
C THR A 129 44.12 -5.04 -1.64
N PRO A 130 45.26 -5.76 -1.43
CA PRO A 130 45.40 -7.24 -1.43
C PRO A 130 46.41 -7.87 -0.41
N SER A 131 46.40 -9.23 -0.39
CA SER A 131 47.04 -10.26 0.47
C SER A 131 48.59 -10.43 0.41
N PRO A 132 49.23 -11.57 0.85
CA PRO A 132 49.80 -11.96 2.17
C PRO A 132 51.36 -12.27 2.11
N PRO A 133 52.08 -12.84 3.13
CA PRO A 133 52.18 -14.31 3.35
C PRO A 133 52.47 -14.84 4.79
N GLU A 134 52.33 -16.17 4.94
CA GLU A 134 52.60 -17.18 6.02
C GLU A 134 54.05 -17.21 6.61
N PRO A 135 54.44 -17.99 7.69
CA PRO A 135 54.25 -19.47 7.81
C PRO A 135 54.19 -20.19 9.20
N GLU A 136 53.65 -21.43 9.17
CA GLU A 136 54.04 -22.72 9.86
C GLU A 136 54.13 -22.80 11.42
N ALA A 137 53.84 -23.89 12.19
CA ALA A 137 53.71 -25.34 11.97
C ALA A 137 53.04 -26.10 13.19
N LYS A 138 52.35 -27.22 12.90
CA LYS A 138 52.28 -28.57 13.60
C LYS A 138 51.74 -28.62 15.07
N LYS A 139 50.92 -29.59 15.56
CA LYS A 139 50.86 -31.05 15.35
C LYS A 139 49.66 -31.73 16.10
N ASP A 140 49.07 -32.80 15.51
CA ASP A 140 48.42 -34.05 16.04
C ASP A 140 47.48 -34.05 17.30
N THR A 141 46.35 -34.78 17.43
CA THR A 141 45.99 -36.16 17.02
C THR A 141 44.48 -36.52 17.27
N LYS A 142 43.90 -37.35 16.36
CA LYS A 142 42.96 -38.50 16.53
C LYS A 142 41.44 -38.40 16.90
N LYS A 143 40.62 -38.90 15.93
CA LYS A 143 39.48 -39.88 15.99
C LYS A 143 38.18 -39.50 16.76
N GLU A 144 36.94 -39.78 16.35
CA GLU A 144 36.33 -40.79 15.47
C GLU A 144 34.84 -40.46 15.19
N SER A 145 34.38 -40.67 13.95
CA SER A 145 33.03 -41.10 13.46
C SER A 145 31.70 -40.49 13.97
N LYS A 146 30.92 -39.85 13.06
CA LYS A 146 29.56 -40.33 12.68
C LYS A 146 28.90 -39.56 11.51
N LYS A 147 28.70 -40.29 10.40
CA LYS A 147 27.49 -40.42 9.56
C LYS A 147 26.86 -39.14 8.94
N ARG A 148 27.12 -38.97 7.64
CA ARG A 148 26.28 -38.24 6.66
C ARG A 148 24.84 -38.74 6.69
N LYS A 149 23.87 -37.81 6.74
CA LYS A 149 22.55 -37.97 6.13
C LYS A 149 22.02 -36.58 5.75
N ASP A 150 21.93 -36.35 4.44
CA ASP A 150 21.17 -35.27 3.81
C ASP A 150 19.73 -35.20 4.32
N SER A 151 19.17 -34.00 4.48
CA SER A 151 17.78 -33.63 4.14
C SER A 151 17.49 -32.15 4.49
N LYS A 152 17.58 -31.29 3.47
CA LYS A 152 16.82 -30.04 3.19
C LYS A 152 16.24 -29.25 4.38
N THR A 153 16.88 -28.12 4.66
CA THR A 153 16.26 -26.91 5.22
C THR A 153 15.12 -26.46 4.31
N GLN A 154 13.89 -26.43 4.84
CA GLN A 154 12.73 -25.83 4.18
C GLN A 154 13.00 -24.34 3.98
N ALA A 155 13.26 -23.97 2.73
CA ALA A 155 13.21 -22.59 2.29
C ALA A 155 11.76 -22.12 2.43
N ASN A 156 11.56 -21.12 3.29
CA ASN A 156 10.39 -20.28 3.33
C ASN A 156 10.19 -19.67 1.94
N GLN A 157 9.32 -20.27 1.12
CA GLN A 157 8.85 -19.66 -0.12
C GLN A 157 7.87 -18.56 0.26
N GLU A 158 8.40 -17.41 0.66
CA GLU A 158 7.68 -16.16 0.41
C GLU A 158 7.43 -16.10 -1.09
N LEU A 159 6.16 -16.25 -1.48
CA LEU A 159 5.69 -15.91 -2.80
C LEU A 159 6.02 -14.43 -3.03
N LYS A 160 7.19 -14.16 -3.62
CA LYS A 160 7.44 -12.93 -4.35
C LYS A 160 6.43 -12.91 -5.50
N ARG A 161 5.29 -12.27 -5.25
CA ARG A 161 4.37 -11.85 -6.30
C ARG A 161 5.23 -11.06 -7.29
N PRO A 162 5.16 -11.35 -8.60
CA PRO A 162 5.92 -10.59 -9.57
C PRO A 162 5.43 -9.14 -9.46
N ASP A 163 6.31 -8.27 -8.95
CA ASP A 163 6.03 -6.86 -8.82
C ASP A 163 5.57 -6.34 -10.18
N GLY A 164 4.35 -5.81 -10.20
CA GLY A 164 3.71 -5.28 -11.40
C GLY A 164 4.53 -4.11 -11.94
N ILE A 165 5.45 -4.42 -12.84
CA ILE A 165 6.16 -3.44 -13.65
C ILE A 165 5.11 -2.72 -14.52
N GLY A 166 4.81 -1.46 -14.17
CA GLY A 166 4.44 -0.38 -15.08
C GLY A 166 3.24 -0.57 -16.03
N THR A 167 2.14 -1.18 -15.61
CA THR A 167 0.91 -1.32 -16.43
C THR A 167 -0.21 -0.34 -16.04
N VAL A 168 0.16 0.87 -15.57
CA VAL A 168 -0.83 1.91 -15.26
C VAL A 168 -1.34 2.55 -16.54
N THR A 169 -2.66 2.56 -16.68
CA THR A 169 -3.39 3.20 -17.78
C THR A 169 -3.39 4.72 -17.64
N VAL A 170 -3.66 5.44 -18.73
CA VAL A 170 -3.75 6.92 -18.70
C VAL A 170 -4.88 7.35 -17.77
N GLU A 171 -6.02 6.66 -17.83
CA GLU A 171 -7.18 6.94 -16.99
C GLU A 171 -6.90 6.68 -15.51
N GLU A 172 -6.06 5.70 -15.16
CA GLU A 172 -5.61 5.50 -13.78
C GLU A 172 -4.65 6.60 -13.31
N LYS A 173 -3.78 7.08 -14.19
CA LYS A 173 -2.87 8.18 -13.88
C LYS A 173 -3.61 9.50 -13.66
N GLU A 174 -4.59 9.82 -14.50
CA GLU A 174 -5.44 11.00 -14.35
C GLU A 174 -6.24 10.95 -13.05
N ARG A 175 -6.90 9.81 -12.77
CA ARG A 175 -7.60 9.59 -11.49
C ARG A 175 -6.66 9.71 -10.29
N PHE A 176 -5.42 9.24 -10.40
CA PHE A 176 -4.44 9.38 -9.32
C PHE A 176 -4.14 10.85 -9.03
N GLU A 177 -3.90 11.69 -10.03
CA GLU A 177 -3.61 13.11 -9.83
C GLU A 177 -4.82 13.85 -9.20
N GLU A 178 -6.04 13.52 -9.61
CA GLU A 178 -7.26 14.06 -8.99
C GLU A 178 -7.37 13.67 -7.50
N ILE A 179 -7.15 12.39 -7.19
CA ILE A 179 -7.18 11.85 -5.83
C ILE A 179 -6.06 12.45 -4.98
N LYS A 180 -4.87 12.63 -5.56
CA LYS A 180 -3.69 13.23 -4.94
C LYS A 180 -3.96 14.67 -4.51
N GLU A 181 -4.58 15.47 -5.38
CA GLU A 181 -4.93 16.85 -5.04
C GLU A 181 -6.02 16.91 -3.97
N ARG A 182 -7.04 16.04 -4.03
CA ARG A 182 -8.05 15.95 -2.96
C ARG A 182 -7.45 15.57 -1.61
N LEU A 183 -6.55 14.57 -1.60
CA LEU A 183 -5.83 14.18 -0.39
C LEU A 183 -4.98 15.34 0.15
N ARG A 184 -4.30 16.10 -0.72
CA ARG A 184 -3.54 17.29 -0.31
C ARG A 184 -4.43 18.29 0.43
N VAL A 185 -5.58 18.64 -0.14
CA VAL A 185 -6.53 19.58 0.48
C VAL A 185 -7.04 19.05 1.83
N LEU A 186 -7.37 17.77 1.92
CA LEU A 186 -7.79 17.14 3.18
C LEU A 186 -6.71 17.25 4.27
N LEU A 187 -5.45 16.98 3.92
CA LEU A 187 -4.33 17.05 4.87
C LEU A 187 -4.04 18.50 5.30
N GLU A 188 -4.07 19.46 4.37
CA GLU A 188 -3.97 20.89 4.68
C GLU A 188 -5.09 21.32 5.64
N ASN A 189 -6.32 20.84 5.43
CA ASN A 189 -7.43 21.10 6.34
C ASN A 189 -7.21 20.49 7.74
N GLN A 190 -6.64 19.29 7.83
CA GLN A 190 -6.29 18.67 9.11
C GLN A 190 -5.16 19.42 9.85
N ILE A 191 -4.18 19.96 9.12
CA ILE A 191 -3.05 20.71 9.68
C ILE A 191 -3.48 22.10 10.12
N THR A 192 -4.28 22.82 9.32
CA THR A 192 -4.86 24.12 9.71
C THR A 192 -5.69 24.01 10.99
N HIS A 193 -6.46 22.93 11.13
CA HIS A 193 -7.30 22.67 12.29
C HIS A 193 -6.66 21.67 13.27
N PHE A 194 -5.33 21.66 13.40
CA PHE A 194 -4.62 20.62 14.16
C PHE A 194 -5.08 20.51 15.63
N ARG A 195 -5.56 21.59 16.26
CA ARG A 195 -6.10 21.56 17.63
C ARG A 195 -7.40 20.75 17.74
N TYR A 196 -8.19 20.73 16.67
CA TYR A 196 -9.46 19.99 16.59
C TYR A 196 -9.24 18.59 16.03
N CYS A 197 -8.41 18.45 15.00
CA CYS A 197 -8.12 17.16 14.35
C CYS A 197 -7.17 16.27 15.18
N PHE A 198 -6.32 16.87 16.01
CA PHE A 198 -5.36 16.15 16.87
C PHE A 198 -5.42 16.69 18.31
N PRO A 199 -6.55 16.51 19.01
CA PRO A 199 -6.72 17.05 20.36
C PRO A 199 -5.68 16.45 21.30
N PHE A 200 -4.92 17.33 21.98
CA PHE A 200 -3.82 16.94 22.88
C PHE A 200 -2.77 16.02 22.26
N GLY A 201 -2.60 16.07 20.93
CA GLY A 201 -1.66 15.21 20.20
C GLY A 201 -2.07 13.74 20.20
N ARG A 202 -3.37 13.43 20.40
CA ARG A 202 -3.90 12.08 20.33
C ARG A 202 -4.59 11.83 18.97
N PRO A 203 -4.44 10.61 18.40
CA PRO A 203 -3.52 9.56 18.84
C PRO A 203 -2.05 9.98 18.70
N GLU A 204 -1.19 9.42 19.55
CA GLU A 204 0.24 9.80 19.59
C GLU A 204 0.88 9.57 18.20
N GLY A 205 1.59 10.58 17.69
CA GLY A 205 2.21 10.52 16.37
C GLY A 205 1.28 10.75 15.17
N ALA A 206 -0.03 10.97 15.37
CA ALA A 206 -0.98 11.19 14.27
C ALA A 206 -0.63 12.43 13.43
N LEU A 207 -0.34 13.56 14.08
CA LEU A 207 0.08 14.77 13.37
C LEU A 207 1.38 14.54 12.57
N LYS A 208 2.33 13.78 13.14
CA LYS A 208 3.58 13.43 12.45
C LYS A 208 3.31 12.55 11.24
N ALA A 209 2.38 11.60 11.34
CA ALA A 209 1.94 10.79 10.21
C ALA A 209 1.30 11.66 9.13
N THR A 210 0.35 12.53 9.47
CA THR A 210 -0.28 13.49 8.54
C THR A 210 0.73 14.35 7.81
N LEU A 211 1.74 14.90 8.51
CA LEU A 211 2.83 15.64 7.89
C LEU A 211 3.67 14.76 6.95
N SER A 212 3.99 13.53 7.37
CA SER A 212 4.72 12.57 6.53
C SER A 212 3.92 12.11 5.31
N LEU A 213 2.59 12.11 5.36
CA LEU A 213 1.75 11.86 4.19
C LEU A 213 1.76 13.07 3.27
N LEU A 214 1.63 14.28 3.82
CA LEU A 214 1.67 15.52 3.06
C LEU A 214 2.99 15.65 2.29
N GLU A 215 4.12 15.36 2.94
CA GLU A 215 5.44 15.32 2.27
C GLU A 215 5.43 14.40 1.04
N ARG A 216 4.88 13.18 1.17
CA ARG A 216 4.77 12.23 0.06
C ARG A 216 3.80 12.68 -1.02
N VAL A 217 2.68 13.31 -0.65
CA VAL A 217 1.70 13.85 -1.59
C VAL A 217 2.29 15.00 -2.41
N LEU A 218 3.20 15.79 -1.83
CA LEU A 218 3.91 16.86 -2.53
C LEU A 218 5.02 16.35 -3.46
N MET A 219 5.44 15.08 -3.36
CA MET A 219 6.46 14.53 -4.25
C MET A 219 5.96 14.47 -5.71
N LYS A 220 6.82 14.87 -6.63
CA LYS A 220 6.56 14.81 -8.08
C LYS A 220 6.74 13.41 -8.64
N ASP A 221 7.62 12.64 -8.02
CA ASP A 221 7.94 11.26 -8.33
C ASP A 221 8.46 10.59 -7.04
N ILE A 222 8.73 9.28 -7.04
CA ILE A 222 9.12 8.55 -5.81
C ILE A 222 10.57 8.82 -5.39
N VAL A 223 11.43 9.29 -6.30
CA VAL A 223 12.87 9.41 -6.06
C VAL A 223 13.31 10.83 -5.71
N THR A 224 12.49 11.83 -6.03
CA THR A 224 12.77 13.24 -5.78
C THR A 224 12.06 13.68 -4.50
N PRO A 225 12.76 13.75 -3.35
CA PRO A 225 12.18 14.29 -2.13
C PRO A 225 11.84 15.77 -2.33
N VAL A 226 10.73 16.19 -1.73
CA VAL A 226 10.30 17.59 -1.75
C VAL A 226 11.29 18.43 -0.94
N PRO A 227 11.75 19.59 -1.46
CA PRO A 227 12.57 20.50 -0.69
C PRO A 227 11.88 20.89 0.63
N GLN A 228 12.62 20.87 1.75
CA GLN A 228 12.04 21.18 3.06
C GLN A 228 11.37 22.56 3.10
N GLU A 229 11.83 23.52 2.31
CA GLU A 229 11.24 24.85 2.23
C GLU A 229 9.85 24.85 1.58
N GLU A 230 9.58 23.97 0.62
CA GLU A 230 8.24 23.84 0.03
C GLU A 230 7.25 23.28 1.07
N VAL A 231 7.66 22.24 1.79
CA VAL A 231 6.86 21.64 2.88
C VAL A 231 6.62 22.68 3.99
N LYS A 232 7.65 23.40 4.44
CA LYS A 232 7.51 24.47 5.42
C LYS A 232 6.62 25.60 4.93
N THR A 233 6.66 25.94 3.64
CA THR A 233 5.80 26.99 3.07
C THR A 233 4.33 26.60 3.12
N VAL A 234 4.01 25.34 2.78
CA VAL A 234 2.64 24.81 2.92
C VAL A 234 2.21 24.82 4.38
N ILE A 235 3.05 24.35 5.31
CA ILE A 235 2.73 24.34 6.74
C ILE A 235 2.53 25.78 7.27
N ARG A 236 3.39 26.74 6.89
CA ARG A 236 3.24 28.16 7.25
C ARG A 236 1.95 28.76 6.72
N LYS A 237 1.48 28.34 5.54
CA LYS A 237 0.19 28.77 5.01
C LYS A 237 -0.98 28.20 5.81
N CYS A 238 -0.78 27.05 6.45
CA CYS A 238 -1.80 26.37 7.23
C CYS A 238 -1.92 26.88 8.68
N LEU A 239 -0.85 27.46 9.27
CA LEU A 239 -0.78 27.92 10.66
C LEU A 239 -1.01 29.43 10.77
#